data_AF-A0A2Y9RZX9-F1
#
_entry.id   AF-A0A2Y9RZX9-F1
#
_cell.length_a   1.000
_cell.length_b   1.000
_cell.length_c   1.000
_cell.angle_alpha   90.00
_cell.angle_beta   90.00
_cell.angle_gamma   90.00
#
_symmetry.space_group_name_H-M   'P 1'
#
loop_
_entity.id
_entity.type
_entity.pdbx_description
1 polymer ?
#
loop_
_entity_poly.entity_id
_entity_poly.type
_entity_poly.pdbx_seq_one_letter_code
_entity_poly.pdbx_strand_id
1 'polypeptide(L)'
;MHDTKNMEKDIEPTQMLANPGYISSKKNSNKATLNRVLSFSLLMCQIMVFGTIIGLEFLLRYKGPSDHWIGLKRKQSQPWKWKNGTELPTRLHSRGEGECAYLTDNGVSSARSYTERKWICSKPDTYAQMKQQSPNLSSKAVTPY
;
A
#
# COMPACT_ATOMS: atom_id res chain seq x y z
N MET A 1 72.15 -41.67 10.67
CA MET A 1 72.22 -41.40 9.22
C MET A 1 70.90 -41.85 8.64
N HIS A 2 70.03 -40.87 8.35
CA HIS A 2 68.78 -41.06 7.63
C HIS A 2 69.10 -41.45 6.19
N ASP A 3 68.32 -42.35 5.58
CA ASP A 3 67.64 -41.99 4.32
C ASP A 3 66.52 -42.94 3.87
N THR A 4 65.38 -42.30 3.62
CA THR A 4 64.35 -42.52 2.58
C THR A 4 63.84 -43.92 2.20
N LYS A 5 62.50 -44.06 2.30
CA LYS A 5 61.62 -44.27 1.13
C LYS A 5 60.15 -43.96 1.49
N ASN A 6 59.66 -42.85 0.95
CA ASN A 6 58.24 -42.57 0.78
C ASN A 6 57.65 -43.56 -0.25
N MET A 7 56.55 -44.22 0.11
CA MET A 7 55.53 -44.65 -0.84
C MET A 7 54.16 -44.36 -0.22
N GLU A 8 53.53 -43.34 -0.78
CA GLU A 8 52.09 -43.06 -0.76
C GLU A 8 51.28 -44.35 -1.03
N LYS A 9 50.29 -44.67 -0.18
CA LYS A 9 49.04 -45.28 -0.65
C LYS A 9 47.88 -45.26 0.37
N ASP A 10 46.97 -44.32 0.10
CA ASP A 10 45.51 -44.48 0.04
C ASP A 10 44.67 -44.87 1.29
N ILE A 11 43.98 -43.84 1.82
CA ILE A 11 42.53 -43.75 2.13
C ILE A 11 41.95 -44.53 3.34
N GLU A 12 41.48 -43.78 4.34
CA GLU A 12 40.04 -43.74 4.67
C GLU A 12 39.67 -42.35 5.26
N PRO A 13 38.62 -41.66 4.77
CA PRO A 13 38.17 -40.42 5.36
C PRO A 13 37.33 -40.74 6.60
N THR A 14 37.87 -40.45 7.78
CA THR A 14 37.10 -40.49 9.03
C THR A 14 35.83 -39.67 8.84
N GLN A 15 34.70 -40.39 8.82
CA GLN A 15 33.36 -39.85 8.74
C GLN A 15 33.21 -38.71 9.74
N MET A 16 33.02 -37.49 9.24
CA MET A 16 32.55 -36.36 10.04
C MET A 16 31.18 -36.77 10.60
N LEU A 17 31.17 -37.19 11.86
CA LEU A 17 29.97 -37.59 12.58
C LEU A 17 28.97 -36.44 12.50
N ALA A 18 27.85 -36.67 11.80
CA ALA A 18 26.77 -35.70 11.71
C ALA A 18 26.24 -35.44 13.12
N ASN A 19 26.61 -34.28 13.67
CA ASN A 19 26.21 -33.89 15.01
C ASN A 19 24.70 -33.52 14.98
N PRO A 20 23.81 -34.25 15.67
CA PRO A 20 22.36 -34.07 15.53
C PRO A 20 21.82 -32.76 16.13
N GLY A 21 22.69 -31.89 16.64
CA GLY A 21 22.32 -30.62 17.26
C GLY A 21 22.29 -29.39 16.34
N TYR A 22 22.73 -29.48 15.08
CA TYR A 22 22.73 -28.32 14.19
C TYR A 22 21.39 -28.13 13.47
N ILE A 23 20.38 -27.70 14.24
CA ILE A 23 19.11 -27.23 13.66
C ILE A 23 19.29 -25.76 13.25
N SER A 24 19.31 -25.52 11.94
CA SER A 24 19.44 -24.21 11.27
C SER A 24 18.64 -23.08 11.96
N SER A 25 19.34 -22.22 12.71
CA SER A 25 18.86 -20.95 13.28
C SER A 25 18.26 -19.99 12.23
N LYS A 26 18.67 -20.14 10.96
CA LYS A 26 18.22 -19.30 9.83
C LYS A 26 16.72 -19.42 9.52
N LYS A 27 16.07 -20.55 9.86
CA LYS A 27 14.64 -20.76 9.58
C LYS A 27 13.73 -19.92 10.49
N ASN A 28 14.15 -19.62 11.73
CA ASN A 28 13.33 -18.88 12.69
C ASN A 28 13.48 -17.36 12.54
N SER A 29 14.69 -16.91 12.16
CA SER A 29 14.96 -15.50 11.85
C SER A 29 14.22 -15.02 10.60
N ASN A 30 14.20 -15.82 9.53
CA ASN A 30 13.46 -15.48 8.31
C ASN A 30 11.96 -15.39 8.54
N LYS A 31 11.40 -16.27 9.38
CA LYS A 31 9.99 -16.22 9.79
C LYS A 31 9.68 -14.97 10.62
N ALA A 32 10.55 -14.59 11.56
CA ALA A 32 10.38 -13.37 12.35
C ALA A 32 10.44 -12.10 11.47
N THR A 33 11.37 -12.05 10.51
CA THR A 33 11.49 -10.94 9.55
C THR A 33 10.29 -10.87 8.61
N LEU A 34 9.84 -12.01 8.07
CA LEU A 34 8.62 -12.09 7.26
C LEU A 34 7.39 -11.62 8.05
N ASN A 35 7.24 -12.07 9.30
CA ASN A 35 6.13 -11.66 10.16
C ASN A 35 6.13 -10.15 10.42
N ARG A 36 7.31 -9.53 10.62
CA ARG A 36 7.43 -8.07 10.75
C ARG A 36 7.01 -7.34 9.48
N VAL A 37 7.47 -7.79 8.31
CA VAL A 37 7.09 -7.17 7.02
C VAL A 37 5.58 -7.29 6.77
N LEU A 38 5.01 -8.46 7.05
CA LEU A 38 3.57 -8.69 6.94
C LEU A 38 2.78 -7.80 7.90
N SER A 39 3.21 -7.65 9.16
CA SER A 39 2.54 -6.78 10.13
C SER A 39 2.56 -5.32 9.71
N PHE A 40 3.69 -4.82 9.21
CA PHE A 40 3.79 -3.45 8.70
C PHE A 40 2.90 -3.24 7.48
N SER A 41 2.87 -4.19 6.55
CA SER A 41 2.04 -4.11 5.33
C SER A 41 0.54 -4.06 5.66
N LEU A 42 0.10 -4.87 6.63
CA LEU A 42 -1.29 -4.85 7.11
C LEU A 42 -1.64 -3.52 7.76
N LEU A 43 -0.76 -2.97 8.61
CA LEU A 43 -0.99 -1.67 9.26
C LEU A 43 -1.10 -0.54 8.23
N MET A 44 -0.22 -0.51 7.23
CA MET A 44 -0.27 0.48 6.15
C MET A 44 -1.59 0.39 5.36
N CYS A 45 -2.04 -0.84 5.05
CA CYS A 45 -3.33 -1.05 4.39
C CYS A 45 -4.50 -0.52 5.23
N GLN A 46 -4.48 -0.74 6.55
CA GLN A 46 -5.50 -0.19 7.44
C GLN A 46 -5.50 1.34 7.44
N ILE A 47 -4.33 1.97 7.57
CA ILE A 47 -4.19 3.44 7.54
C ILE A 47 -4.76 4.02 6.24
N MET A 48 -4.44 3.40 5.09
CA MET A 48 -4.95 3.85 3.78
C MET A 48 -6.48 3.77 3.70
N VAL A 49 -7.08 2.68 4.18
CA VAL A 49 -8.54 2.53 4.21
C VAL A 49 -9.18 3.56 5.13
N PHE A 50 -8.65 3.74 6.34
CA PHE A 50 -9.15 4.73 7.29
C PHE A 50 -9.06 6.16 6.77
N GLY A 51 -7.94 6.56 6.18
CA GLY A 51 -7.79 7.89 5.58
C GLY A 51 -8.80 8.14 4.47
N THR A 52 -9.10 7.11 3.65
CA THR A 52 -10.12 7.20 2.61
C THR A 52 -11.53 7.35 3.19
N ILE A 53 -11.87 6.59 4.23
CA ILE A 53 -13.17 6.68 4.93
C ILE A 53 -13.37 8.09 5.49
N ILE A 54 -12.38 8.62 6.21
CA ILE A 54 -12.45 9.97 6.80
C ILE A 54 -12.66 11.02 5.70
N GLY A 55 -11.97 10.89 4.56
CA GLY A 55 -12.17 11.78 3.42
C GLY A 55 -13.59 11.73 2.85
N LEU A 56 -14.17 10.53 2.70
CA LEU A 56 -15.54 10.36 2.19
C LEU A 56 -16.59 10.89 3.18
N GLU A 57 -16.42 10.63 4.48
CA GLU A 57 -17.27 11.16 5.55
C GLU A 57 -17.26 12.69 5.57
N PHE A 58 -16.08 13.30 5.42
CA PHE A 58 -15.96 14.75 5.28
C PHE A 58 -16.78 15.26 4.09
N LEU A 59 -16.66 14.64 2.93
CA LEU A 59 -17.42 15.04 1.75
C LEU A 59 -18.94 14.87 1.96
N LEU A 60 -19.38 13.78 2.56
CA LEU A 60 -20.79 13.53 2.87
C LEU A 60 -21.36 14.56 3.84
N ARG A 61 -20.59 14.94 4.86
CA ARG A 61 -21.00 15.95 5.83
C ARG A 61 -21.18 17.34 5.21
N TYR A 62 -20.37 17.70 4.21
CA TYR A 62 -20.33 19.05 3.65
C TYR A 62 -20.92 19.19 2.24
N LYS A 63 -21.38 18.11 1.58
CA LYS A 63 -21.96 18.20 0.22
C LYS A 63 -23.29 18.97 0.15
N GLY A 64 -23.98 19.14 1.28
CA GLY A 64 -25.34 19.69 1.32
C GLY A 64 -26.40 18.72 0.76
N PRO A 65 -27.61 19.20 0.43
CA PRO A 65 -28.75 18.32 0.11
C PRO A 65 -28.73 17.71 -1.30
N SER A 66 -27.92 18.24 -2.22
CA SER A 66 -27.90 17.72 -3.59
C SER A 66 -26.97 16.52 -3.73
N ASP A 67 -27.26 15.67 -4.71
CA ASP A 67 -26.32 14.65 -5.16
C ASP A 67 -25.14 15.29 -5.91
N HIS A 68 -23.94 14.79 -5.66
CA HIS A 68 -22.72 15.35 -6.25
C HIS A 68 -21.83 14.27 -6.85
N TRP A 69 -21.45 14.46 -8.11
CA TRP A 69 -20.39 13.68 -8.73
C TRP A 69 -19.05 13.86 -7.99
N ILE A 70 -18.33 12.77 -7.86
CA ILE A 70 -16.96 12.74 -7.32
C ILE A 70 -16.01 12.14 -8.34
N GLY A 71 -14.71 12.39 -8.18
CA GLY A 71 -13.66 11.99 -9.11
C GLY A 71 -13.35 10.49 -9.18
N LEU A 72 -14.31 9.62 -8.87
CA LEU A 72 -14.22 8.16 -8.95
C LEU A 72 -14.91 7.64 -10.22
N LYS A 73 -14.18 6.86 -11.00
CA LYS A 73 -14.67 6.19 -12.21
C LYS A 73 -14.22 4.74 -12.25
N ARG A 74 -14.97 3.91 -12.97
CA ARG A 74 -14.54 2.55 -13.31
C ARG A 74 -15.07 2.17 -14.69
N LYS A 75 -14.41 1.19 -15.31
CA LYS A 75 -15.01 0.42 -16.40
C LYS A 75 -15.87 -0.71 -15.80
N GLN A 76 -16.76 -1.28 -16.59
CA GLN A 76 -17.58 -2.41 -16.17
C GLN A 76 -16.72 -3.51 -15.52
N SER A 77 -17.14 -3.97 -14.34
CA SER A 77 -16.46 -5.01 -13.56
C SER A 77 -15.00 -4.72 -13.17
N GLN A 78 -14.56 -3.47 -13.24
CA GLN A 78 -13.21 -3.05 -12.79
C GLN A 78 -13.27 -2.35 -11.42
N PRO A 79 -12.15 -2.33 -10.68
CA PRO A 79 -12.03 -1.54 -9.46
C PRO A 79 -12.29 -0.06 -9.71
N TRP A 80 -12.83 0.61 -8.70
CA TRP A 80 -12.97 2.06 -8.69
C TRP A 80 -11.60 2.75 -8.69
N LYS A 81 -11.42 3.75 -9.56
CA LYS A 81 -10.18 4.52 -9.69
C LYS A 81 -10.44 6.01 -9.52
N TRP A 82 -9.59 6.65 -8.73
CA TRP A 82 -9.49 8.10 -8.66
C TRP A 82 -8.86 8.66 -9.93
N LYS A 83 -9.01 9.96 -10.18
CA LYS A 83 -8.38 10.64 -11.34
C LYS A 83 -6.86 10.50 -11.40
N ASN A 84 -6.19 10.32 -10.25
CA ASN A 84 -4.75 10.08 -10.16
C ASN A 84 -4.34 8.60 -10.41
N GLY A 85 -5.29 7.73 -10.75
CA GLY A 85 -5.07 6.31 -10.99
C GLY A 85 -5.07 5.44 -9.74
N THR A 86 -5.12 6.02 -8.53
CA THR A 86 -5.20 5.26 -7.28
C THR A 86 -6.51 4.48 -7.22
N GLU A 87 -6.42 3.20 -6.87
CA GLU A 87 -7.59 2.34 -6.70
C GLU A 87 -8.26 2.58 -5.34
N LEU A 88 -9.58 2.64 -5.35
CA LEU A 88 -10.36 2.67 -4.14
C LEU A 88 -10.34 1.27 -3.50
N PRO A 89 -10.10 1.15 -2.20
CA PRO A 89 -10.12 -0.15 -1.52
C PRO A 89 -11.42 -0.92 -1.77
N THR A 90 -11.34 -2.24 -1.99
CA THR A 90 -12.50 -3.12 -2.26
C THR A 90 -13.59 -3.01 -1.21
N ARG A 91 -13.20 -2.77 0.05
CA ARG A 91 -14.13 -2.60 1.18
C ARG A 91 -15.05 -1.37 1.08
N LEU A 92 -14.72 -0.41 0.22
CA LEU A 92 -15.48 0.83 0.04
C LEU A 92 -16.24 0.87 -1.29
N HIS A 93 -16.37 -0.26 -1.97
CA HIS A 93 -17.09 -0.30 -3.25
C HIS A 93 -18.57 -0.01 -3.03
N SER A 94 -19.08 1.00 -3.75
CA SER A 94 -20.50 1.32 -3.76
C SER A 94 -21.31 0.27 -4.50
N ARG A 95 -22.57 0.11 -4.07
CA ARG A 95 -23.57 -0.70 -4.76
C ARG A 95 -24.08 0.08 -5.99
N GLY A 96 -24.04 -0.56 -7.14
CA GLY A 96 -24.57 -0.03 -8.41
C GLY A 96 -23.72 -0.47 -9.59
N GLU A 97 -24.21 -0.22 -10.80
CA GLU A 97 -23.61 -0.67 -12.07
C GLU A 97 -23.12 0.50 -12.95
N GLY A 98 -23.22 1.73 -12.44
CA GLY A 98 -22.75 2.91 -13.15
C GLY A 98 -21.22 2.97 -13.26
N GLU A 99 -20.75 3.73 -14.26
CA GLU A 99 -19.32 3.95 -14.52
C GLU A 99 -18.75 5.15 -13.74
N CYS A 100 -19.61 6.07 -13.31
CA CYS A 100 -19.24 7.25 -12.54
C CYS A 100 -19.86 7.17 -11.14
N ALA A 101 -19.10 7.56 -10.12
CA ALA A 101 -19.58 7.59 -8.74
C ALA A 101 -20.07 8.98 -8.33
N TYR A 102 -21.14 9.02 -7.55
CA TYR A 102 -21.67 10.24 -6.95
C TYR A 102 -22.02 10.00 -5.47
N LEU A 103 -22.04 11.07 -4.70
CA LEU A 103 -22.49 11.07 -3.32
C LEU A 103 -23.99 11.31 -3.25
N THR A 104 -24.64 10.50 -2.42
CA THR A 104 -26.03 10.57 -1.98
C THR A 104 -26.05 10.86 -0.47
N ASP A 105 -27.23 11.05 0.11
CA ASP A 105 -27.36 11.19 1.56
C ASP A 105 -26.93 9.93 2.34
N ASN A 106 -26.97 8.77 1.68
CA ASN A 106 -26.62 7.47 2.27
C ASN A 106 -25.21 6.99 1.93
N GLY A 107 -24.38 7.83 1.30
CA GLY A 107 -23.02 7.47 0.90
C GLY A 107 -22.79 7.48 -0.61
N VAL A 108 -21.84 6.66 -1.08
CA VAL A 108 -21.44 6.61 -2.49
C VAL A 108 -22.39 5.70 -3.28
N SER A 109 -22.87 6.18 -4.42
CA SER A 109 -23.64 5.45 -5.43
C SER A 109 -22.99 5.55 -6.81
N SER A 110 -23.56 4.92 -7.83
CA SER A 110 -23.05 4.97 -9.21
C SER A 110 -24.15 5.16 -10.24
N ALA A 111 -23.85 5.92 -11.29
CA ALA A 111 -24.77 6.17 -12.40
C ALA A 111 -24.00 6.35 -13.72
N ARG A 112 -24.74 6.40 -14.83
CA ARG A 112 -24.18 6.67 -16.16
C ARG A 112 -23.72 8.13 -16.25
N SER A 113 -22.61 8.36 -16.95
CA SER A 113 -21.92 9.67 -16.99
C SER A 113 -22.72 10.81 -17.60
N TYR A 114 -23.73 10.52 -18.42
CA TYR A 114 -24.57 11.53 -19.08
C TYR A 114 -25.65 12.13 -18.17
N THR A 115 -25.84 11.60 -16.96
CA THR A 115 -26.85 12.11 -16.04
C THR A 115 -26.36 13.39 -15.35
N GLU A 116 -27.22 14.39 -15.27
CA GLU A 116 -26.84 15.70 -14.71
C GLU A 116 -26.85 15.67 -13.18
N ARG A 117 -25.73 16.09 -12.56
CA ARG A 117 -25.61 16.37 -11.12
C ARG A 117 -24.56 17.45 -10.89
N LYS A 118 -24.56 18.04 -9.69
CA LYS A 118 -23.50 18.94 -9.25
C LYS A 118 -22.17 18.18 -9.11
N TRP A 119 -21.06 18.90 -9.04
CA TRP A 119 -19.71 18.30 -8.96
C TRP A 119 -18.96 18.82 -7.74
N ILE A 120 -18.21 17.94 -7.09
CA ILE A 120 -17.22 18.33 -6.09
C ILE A 120 -15.83 18.25 -6.71
N CYS A 121 -15.09 19.35 -6.62
CA CYS A 121 -13.70 19.44 -7.08
C CYS A 121 -12.75 19.44 -5.87
N SER A 122 -11.61 18.78 -6.01
CA SER A 122 -10.51 18.85 -5.06
C SER A 122 -9.26 19.40 -5.75
N LYS A 123 -8.49 20.18 -4.99
CA LYS A 123 -7.16 20.64 -5.39
C LYS A 123 -6.21 20.45 -4.21
N PRO A 124 -4.93 20.11 -4.44
CA PRO A 124 -3.94 20.12 -3.38
C PRO A 124 -3.87 21.54 -2.80
N ASP A 125 -3.68 21.64 -1.49
CA ASP A 125 -3.38 22.91 -0.85
C ASP A 125 -2.00 23.44 -1.30
N THR A 126 -1.72 24.71 -0.98
CA THR A 126 -0.49 25.38 -1.38
C THR A 126 0.75 24.63 -0.88
N TYR A 127 0.69 24.05 0.32
CA TYR A 127 1.81 23.31 0.90
C TYR A 127 2.10 22.01 0.13
N ALA A 128 1.08 21.24 -0.20
CA ALA A 128 1.17 20.03 -1.00
C ALA A 128 1.65 20.34 -2.43
N GLN A 129 1.23 21.47 -3.01
CA GLN A 129 1.71 21.94 -4.31
C GLN A 129 3.21 22.26 -4.29
N MET A 130 3.68 23.00 -3.28
CA MET A 130 5.10 23.34 -3.12
C MET A 130 5.96 22.08 -3.01
N LYS A 131 5.50 21.06 -2.27
CA LYS A 131 6.21 19.79 -2.11
C LYS A 131 6.33 18.99 -3.42
N GLN A 132 5.35 19.08 -4.30
CA GLN A 132 5.37 18.41 -5.61
C GLN A 132 6.31 19.09 -6.61
N GLN A 133 6.51 20.41 -6.49
CA GLN A 133 7.38 21.20 -7.37
C GLN A 133 8.86 21.15 -6.98
N SER A 134 9.18 20.70 -5.76
CA SER A 134 10.56 20.64 -5.28
C SER A 134 10.87 19.33 -4.53
N PRO A 135 11.19 18.24 -5.24
CA PRO A 135 11.63 17.00 -4.60
C PRO A 135 13.02 17.11 -3.92
N ASN A 136 13.71 18.25 -4.01
CA ASN A 136 15.08 18.46 -3.51
C ASN A 136 15.29 19.71 -2.64
N LEU A 137 14.26 20.25 -1.97
CA LEU A 137 14.52 21.25 -0.93
C LEU A 137 14.71 20.56 0.43
N SER A 138 15.97 20.18 0.68
CA SER A 138 16.49 19.87 2.00
C SER A 138 15.95 20.87 3.03
N SER A 139 15.46 20.33 4.14
CA SER A 139 15.01 21.00 5.36
C SER A 139 15.61 22.39 5.55
N LYS A 140 14.80 23.43 5.37
CA LYS A 140 14.97 24.66 6.15
C LYS A 140 13.74 24.81 7.02
N ALA A 141 13.97 24.64 8.31
CA ALA A 141 12.98 24.87 9.35
C ALA A 141 12.39 26.27 9.17
N VAL A 142 11.07 26.34 8.99
CA VAL A 142 10.33 27.59 9.11
C VAL A 142 10.15 27.81 10.61
N THR A 143 10.93 28.72 11.18
CA THR A 143 10.67 29.24 12.53
C THR A 143 9.50 30.21 12.47
N PRO A 144 8.45 30.04 13.29
CA PRO A 144 7.39 31.03 13.40
C PRO A 144 7.89 32.23 14.20
N TYR A 145 7.64 33.44 13.69
CA TYR A 145 7.47 34.63 14.52
C TYR A 145 6.03 34.67 15.02
#